data_AF-A0A2T3N745-F1
#
_entry.id   AF-A0A2T3N745-F1
#
_cell.length_a   1.000
_cell.length_b   1.000
_cell.length_c   1.000
_cell.angle_alpha   90.00
_cell.angle_beta   90.00
_cell.angle_gamma   90.00
#
_symmetry.space_group_name_H-M   'P 1'
#
loop_
_entity.id
_entity.type
_entity.pdbx_description
1 polymer ?
#
loop_
_entity_poly.entity_id
_entity_poly.type
_entity_poly.pdbx_seq_one_letter_code
_entity_poly.pdbx_strand_id
1 'polypeptide(L)'
;MVKAVDLKVSPTPVEFWGMTGKYRCDVKNLRIIYGSNKLILTGTEKPAKSKGIIDKDANFCASVGAANDITKVVLIEDTACEKFVAYAQHHLGKNHSLEFSIVIDNQKYHSAVKAVRDDFGKIILIPQR
;
A
#
# COMPACT_ATOMS: atom_id res chain seq x y z
N MET A 1 22.23 -8.10 0.80
CA MET A 1 22.26 -6.71 0.29
C MET A 1 20.83 -6.23 0.13
N VAL A 2 20.45 -5.13 0.80
CA VAL A 2 19.12 -4.52 0.66
C VAL A 2 19.18 -3.48 -0.45
N LYS A 3 18.18 -3.46 -1.32
CA LYS A 3 18.05 -2.52 -2.44
C LYS A 3 16.66 -1.88 -2.42
N ALA A 4 16.52 -0.71 -3.03
CA ALA A 4 15.25 0.01 -3.14
C ALA A 4 15.01 0.43 -4.60
N VAL A 5 13.75 0.36 -5.03
CA VAL A 5 13.29 0.80 -6.36
C VAL A 5 12.12 1.75 -6.15
N ASP A 6 12.28 3.01 -6.59
CA ASP A 6 11.16 3.95 -6.59
C ASP A 6 10.18 3.59 -7.72
N LEU A 7 8.89 3.44 -7.38
CA LEU A 7 7.85 3.11 -8.34
C LEU A 7 7.34 4.35 -9.06
N LYS A 8 7.25 5.48 -8.35
CA LYS A 8 6.75 6.74 -8.90
C LYS A 8 7.19 7.98 -8.11
N VAL A 9 7.34 9.10 -8.83
CA VAL A 9 7.64 10.43 -8.26
C VAL A 9 6.35 11.20 -7.89
N SER A 10 5.25 10.96 -8.62
CA SER A 10 3.95 11.60 -8.34
C SER A 10 3.12 10.82 -7.31
N PRO A 11 2.21 11.49 -6.57
CA PRO A 11 1.38 10.82 -5.58
C PRO A 11 0.52 9.72 -6.21
N THR A 12 0.48 8.57 -5.56
CA THR A 12 -0.30 7.40 -5.96
C THR A 12 -1.53 7.29 -5.06
N PRO A 13 -2.77 7.33 -5.60
CA PRO A 13 -3.96 7.12 -4.80
C PRO A 13 -4.01 5.69 -4.26
N VAL A 14 -4.20 5.56 -2.95
CA VAL A 14 -4.33 4.30 -2.23
C VAL A 14 -5.59 4.33 -1.38
N GLU A 15 -6.37 3.26 -1.45
CA GLU A 15 -7.55 3.06 -0.61
C GLU A 15 -7.28 1.98 0.44
N PHE A 16 -7.56 2.30 1.69
CA PHE A 16 -7.59 1.41 2.83
C PHE A 16 -9.04 1.06 3.09
N TRP A 17 -9.35 -0.24 3.11
CA TRP A 17 -10.68 -0.74 3.39
C TRP A 17 -10.62 -1.52 4.69
N GLY A 18 -11.56 -1.26 5.58
CA GLY A 18 -11.77 -2.03 6.79
C GLY A 18 -13.20 -2.50 6.96
N MET A 19 -13.49 -3.13 8.08
CA MET A 19 -14.84 -3.65 8.38
C MET A 19 -15.87 -2.52 8.55
N THR A 20 -15.44 -1.38 9.10
CA THR A 20 -16.31 -0.26 9.49
C THR A 20 -16.31 0.89 8.50
N GLY A 21 -15.40 0.89 7.52
CA GLY A 21 -15.29 2.00 6.59
C GLY A 21 -14.15 1.86 5.57
N LYS A 22 -13.97 2.94 4.81
CA LYS A 22 -12.90 3.09 3.83
C LYS A 22 -12.19 4.43 4.07
N TYR A 23 -10.92 4.49 3.75
CA TYR A 23 -10.15 5.73 3.75
C TYR A 23 -9.25 5.76 2.52
N ARG A 24 -9.24 6.90 1.84
CA ARG A 24 -8.41 7.11 0.66
C ARG A 24 -7.41 8.22 0.94
N CYS A 25 -6.16 7.98 0.57
CA CYS A 25 -5.13 8.98 0.61
C CYS A 25 -4.21 8.90 -0.60
N ASP A 26 -3.51 10.01 -0.86
CA ASP A 26 -2.47 10.06 -1.88
C ASP A 26 -1.13 9.76 -1.24
N VAL A 27 -0.43 8.74 -1.72
CA VAL A 27 0.85 8.28 -1.18
C VAL A 27 2.00 8.76 -2.06
N LYS A 28 2.94 9.50 -1.47
CA LYS A 28 4.21 9.92 -2.09
C LYS A 28 5.32 8.91 -1.78
N ASN A 29 6.41 9.01 -2.57
CA ASN A 29 7.63 8.24 -2.38
C ASN A 29 7.40 6.72 -2.38
N LEU A 30 6.42 6.26 -3.16
CA LEU A 30 6.08 4.86 -3.24
C LEU A 30 7.26 4.08 -3.84
N ARG A 31 7.77 3.11 -3.10
CA ARG A 31 8.98 2.34 -3.45
C ARG A 31 8.87 0.90 -3.00
N ILE A 32 9.62 0.02 -3.66
CA ILE A 32 9.83 -1.35 -3.24
C ILE A 32 11.21 -1.46 -2.61
N ILE A 33 11.27 -1.92 -1.37
CA ILE A 33 12.51 -2.32 -0.70
C ILE A 33 12.59 -3.84 -0.74
N TYR A 34 13.73 -4.38 -1.17
CA TYR A 34 13.90 -5.82 -1.30
C TYR A 34 15.24 -6.29 -0.73
N GLY A 35 15.21 -7.50 -0.16
CA GLY A 35 16.36 -8.20 0.40
C GLY A 35 16.17 -9.72 0.29
N SER A 36 17.03 -10.50 0.96
CA SER A 36 17.23 -11.93 0.70
C SER A 36 15.97 -12.79 0.61
N ASN A 37 14.91 -12.47 1.37
CA ASN A 37 13.64 -13.22 1.39
C ASN A 37 12.39 -12.33 1.55
N LYS A 38 12.52 -11.01 1.32
CA LYS A 38 11.47 -10.06 1.72
C LYS A 38 11.36 -8.91 0.74
N LEU A 39 10.11 -8.57 0.39
CA LEU A 39 9.73 -7.49 -0.50
C LEU A 39 8.76 -6.57 0.25
N ILE A 40 9.08 -5.29 0.37
CA ILE A 40 8.29 -4.31 1.12
C ILE A 40 7.88 -3.22 0.16
N LEU A 41 6.58 -3.07 -0.08
CA LEU A 41 6.02 -1.89 -0.71
C LEU A 41 5.82 -0.81 0.36
N THR A 42 6.45 0.35 0.20
CA THR A 42 6.38 1.42 1.19
C THR A 42 6.15 2.79 0.59
N GLY A 43 5.53 3.69 1.37
CA GLY A 43 5.34 5.08 1.00
C GLY A 43 4.94 5.97 2.19
N THR A 44 4.71 7.24 1.92
CA THR A 44 4.31 8.24 2.92
C THR A 44 3.11 9.01 2.39
N GLU A 45 2.08 9.18 3.20
CA GLU A 45 0.94 10.03 2.85
C GLU A 45 1.40 11.45 2.47
N LYS A 46 0.78 12.01 1.43
CA LYS A 46 0.87 13.44 1.13
C LYS A 46 -0.02 14.20 2.12
N PRO A 47 0.52 15.16 2.91
CA PRO A 47 -0.29 16.00 3.79
C PRO A 47 -1.44 16.65 3.02
N ALA A 48 -2.67 16.42 3.49
CA ALA A 48 -3.86 16.86 2.76
C ALA A 48 -4.03 18.38 2.83
N LYS A 49 -3.83 19.04 1.68
CA LYS A 49 -4.73 20.11 1.23
C LYS A 49 -5.67 19.59 0.11
N SER A 50 -5.94 18.29 0.04
CA SER A 50 -6.74 17.68 -1.02
C SER A 50 -8.24 17.77 -0.72
N LYS A 51 -8.94 18.67 -1.43
CA LYS A 51 -10.40 18.83 -1.46
C LYS A 51 -11.13 17.72 -2.26
N GLY A 52 -10.64 16.49 -2.25
CA GLY A 52 -11.15 15.41 -3.11
C GLY A 52 -11.73 14.27 -2.31
N ILE A 53 -13.06 14.16 -2.31
CA ILE A 53 -13.90 13.04 -1.83
C ILE A 53 -13.24 12.19 -0.76
N ILE A 54 -13.45 12.59 0.49
CA ILE A 54 -13.04 11.79 1.62
C ILE A 54 -14.31 11.41 2.35
N ASP A 55 -14.79 10.19 2.11
CA ASP A 55 -15.57 9.47 3.13
C ASP A 55 -14.58 9.17 4.27
N LYS A 56 -14.27 10.21 5.02
CA LYS A 56 -13.40 10.19 6.19
C LYS A 56 -14.28 9.72 7.33
N ASP A 57 -14.34 8.43 7.57
CA ASP A 57 -14.61 8.02 8.94
C ASP A 57 -13.36 8.41 9.74
N ALA A 58 -13.47 9.51 10.50
CA ALA A 58 -12.37 10.02 11.32
C ALA A 58 -11.84 8.96 12.29
N ASN A 59 -12.70 8.04 12.75
CA ASN A 59 -12.30 6.93 13.59
C ASN A 59 -11.48 5.91 12.80
N PHE A 60 -11.82 5.68 11.52
CA PHE A 60 -11.08 4.77 10.68
C PHE A 60 -9.67 5.29 10.39
N CYS A 61 -9.49 6.59 10.10
CA CYS A 61 -8.16 7.19 9.95
C CYS A 61 -7.25 6.96 11.17
N ALA A 62 -7.80 7.19 12.37
CA ALA A 62 -7.09 6.92 13.63
C ALA A 62 -6.79 5.42 13.81
N SER A 63 -7.68 4.53 13.33
CA SER A 63 -7.50 3.07 13.38
C SER A 63 -6.53 2.50 12.34
N VAL A 64 -6.28 3.19 11.21
CA VAL A 64 -5.32 2.71 10.20
C VAL A 64 -3.92 2.61 10.82
N GLY A 65 -3.58 3.52 11.75
CA GLY A 65 -2.37 3.43 12.56
C GLY A 65 -2.35 2.24 13.55
N ALA A 66 -3.51 1.67 13.87
CA ALA A 66 -3.69 0.53 14.78
C ALA A 66 -3.80 -0.85 14.08
N ALA A 67 -3.71 -0.89 12.73
CA ALA A 67 -3.54 -2.08 11.87
C ALA A 67 -4.58 -3.23 11.93
N ASN A 68 -5.47 -3.29 12.92
CA ASN A 68 -6.36 -4.44 13.12
C ASN A 68 -7.65 -4.43 12.28
N ASP A 69 -8.08 -3.27 11.80
CA ASP A 69 -9.35 -3.14 11.08
C ASP A 69 -9.21 -3.22 9.56
N ILE A 70 -7.98 -3.17 9.03
CA ILE A 70 -7.73 -3.23 7.59
C ILE A 70 -7.97 -4.65 7.06
N THR A 71 -8.82 -4.75 6.05
CA THR A 71 -9.16 -6.00 5.35
C THR A 71 -8.56 -6.06 3.95
N LYS A 72 -8.35 -4.92 3.30
CA LYS A 72 -7.59 -4.81 2.05
C LYS A 72 -7.06 -3.40 1.83
N VAL A 73 -5.96 -3.30 1.07
CA VAL A 73 -5.41 -2.05 0.57
C VAL A 73 -5.41 -2.09 -0.96
N VAL A 74 -5.91 -1.05 -1.62
CA VAL A 74 -6.07 -1.00 -3.08
C VAL A 74 -5.19 0.10 -3.65
N LEU A 75 -4.25 -0.27 -4.52
CA LEU A 75 -3.52 0.67 -5.35
C LEU A 75 -4.34 0.90 -6.63
N ILE A 76 -4.65 2.17 -6.92
CA ILE A 76 -5.61 2.54 -7.97
C ILE A 76 -4.93 3.02 -9.25
N GLU A 77 -3.62 3.30 -9.22
CA GLU A 77 -2.94 3.88 -10.37
C GLU A 77 -2.18 2.83 -11.18
N ASP A 78 -2.53 2.74 -12.47
CA ASP A 78 -2.08 1.70 -13.37
C ASP A 78 -0.56 1.62 -13.50
N THR A 79 0.12 2.75 -13.72
CA THR A 79 1.58 2.75 -13.92
C THR A 79 2.35 2.20 -12.71
N ALA A 80 1.97 2.62 -11.50
CA ALA A 80 2.56 2.14 -10.25
C ALA A 80 2.22 0.66 -10.02
N CYS A 81 0.97 0.26 -10.33
CA CYS A 81 0.53 -1.12 -10.26
C CYS A 81 1.32 -2.03 -11.19
N GLU A 82 1.51 -1.65 -12.45
CA GLU A 82 2.26 -2.41 -13.46
C GLU A 82 3.72 -2.61 -13.05
N LYS A 83 4.39 -1.54 -12.61
CA LYS A 83 5.76 -1.63 -12.11
C LYS A 83 5.86 -2.53 -10.89
N PHE A 84 4.89 -2.43 -9.97
CA PHE A 84 4.84 -3.31 -8.80
C PHE A 84 4.64 -4.77 -9.20
N VAL A 85 3.72 -5.08 -10.11
CA VAL A 85 3.46 -6.44 -10.60
C VAL A 85 4.68 -7.02 -11.27
N ALA A 86 5.28 -6.30 -12.23
CA ALA A 86 6.47 -6.75 -12.94
C ALA A 86 7.61 -7.06 -11.96
N TYR A 87 7.78 -6.19 -10.97
CA TYR A 87 8.79 -6.38 -9.94
C TYR A 87 8.49 -7.58 -9.04
N ALA A 88 7.26 -7.68 -8.54
CA ALA A 88 6.81 -8.78 -7.69
C ALA A 88 6.93 -10.12 -8.43
N GLN A 89 6.52 -10.23 -9.70
CA GLN A 89 6.64 -11.46 -10.48
C GLN A 89 8.09 -11.89 -10.69
N HIS A 90 9.00 -10.95 -10.93
CA HIS A 90 10.41 -11.25 -11.12
C HIS A 90 11.09 -11.72 -9.81
N HIS A 91 10.63 -11.22 -8.65
CA HIS A 91 11.30 -11.43 -7.36
C HIS A 91 10.56 -12.36 -6.39
N LEU A 92 9.28 -12.64 -6.58
CA LEU A 92 8.52 -13.60 -5.77
C LEU A 92 8.85 -15.04 -6.21
N GLY A 93 9.92 -15.61 -5.64
CA GLY A 93 10.19 -17.05 -5.62
C GLY A 93 9.60 -17.72 -4.36
N LYS A 94 9.64 -19.07 -4.29
CA LYS A 94 9.01 -19.94 -3.27
C LYS A 94 9.17 -19.53 -1.78
N ASN A 95 10.09 -18.63 -1.44
CA ASN A 95 10.41 -18.22 -0.06
C ASN A 95 10.30 -16.69 0.20
N HIS A 96 9.69 -15.91 -0.69
CA HIS A 96 9.57 -14.46 -0.49
C HIS A 96 8.25 -14.09 0.20
N SER A 97 8.34 -13.30 1.28
CA SER A 97 7.18 -12.61 1.85
C SER A 97 7.02 -11.22 1.22
N LEU A 98 5.76 -10.83 1.03
CA LEU A 98 5.39 -9.48 0.66
C LEU A 98 4.84 -8.76 1.88
N GLU A 99 5.31 -7.53 2.09
CA GLU A 99 4.85 -6.65 3.14
C GLU A 99 4.48 -5.30 2.58
N PHE A 100 3.58 -4.62 3.29
CA PHE A 100 3.16 -3.27 3.00
C PHE A 100 3.42 -2.38 4.20
N SER A 101 3.89 -1.17 3.95
CA SER A 101 4.24 -0.20 4.99
C SER A 101 3.93 1.22 4.54
N ILE A 102 3.01 1.92 5.19
CA ILE A 102 2.78 3.34 4.88
C ILE A 102 2.78 4.17 6.16
N VAL A 103 3.40 5.34 6.09
CA VAL A 103 3.28 6.35 7.15
C VAL A 103 2.15 7.31 6.81
N ILE A 104 1.17 7.42 7.70
CA ILE A 104 -0.05 8.24 7.60
C ILE A 104 -0.10 9.11 8.86
N ASP A 105 -0.15 10.43 8.74
CA ASP A 105 -0.15 11.37 9.88
C ASP A 105 0.86 11.01 11.01
N ASN A 106 2.11 10.69 10.63
CA ASN A 106 3.21 10.23 11.52
C ASN A 106 3.01 8.88 12.21
N GLN A 107 1.95 8.13 11.89
CA GLN A 107 1.73 6.76 12.34
C GLN A 107 2.09 5.78 11.22
N LYS A 108 2.72 4.66 11.57
CA LYS A 108 3.14 3.65 10.60
C LYS A 108 2.14 2.49 10.57
N TYR A 109 1.43 2.35 9.47
CA TYR A 109 0.75 1.09 9.14
C TYR A 109 1.76 0.11 8.56
N HIS A 110 1.75 -1.13 9.05
CA HIS A 110 2.60 -2.20 8.55
C HIS A 110 1.91 -3.55 8.62
N SER A 111 1.97 -4.33 7.54
CA SER A 111 1.36 -5.66 7.50
C SER A 111 2.05 -6.57 6.47
N ALA A 112 2.12 -7.87 6.76
CA ALA A 112 2.37 -8.89 5.74
C ALA A 112 1.12 -9.02 4.86
N VAL A 113 1.29 -9.07 3.54
CA VAL A 113 0.16 -9.02 2.61
C VAL A 113 0.32 -10.03 1.48
N LYS A 114 -0.80 -10.50 0.93
CA LYS A 114 -0.86 -11.15 -0.38
C LYS A 114 -1.31 -10.12 -1.41
N ALA A 115 -0.59 -10.01 -2.52
CA ALA A 115 -1.02 -9.20 -3.66
C ALA A 115 -1.90 -10.03 -4.60
N VAL A 116 -3.05 -9.47 -5.00
CA VAL A 116 -3.90 -9.97 -6.06
C VAL A 116 -4.23 -8.83 -7.02
N ARG A 117 -4.41 -9.14 -8.30
CA ARG A 117 -4.87 -8.19 -9.31
C ARG A 117 -6.36 -8.43 -9.56
N ASP A 118 -7.17 -7.38 -9.56
CA ASP A 118 -8.59 -7.48 -9.92
C ASP A 118 -8.80 -7.36 -11.44
N ASP A 119 -10.04 -7.60 -11.88
CA ASP A 119 -10.43 -7.54 -13.30
C ASP A 119 -10.31 -6.13 -13.91
N PHE A 120 -10.22 -5.10 -13.07
CA PHE A 120 -10.04 -3.70 -13.46
C PHE A 120 -8.57 -3.28 -13.45
N GLY A 121 -7.64 -4.22 -13.26
CA GLY A 121 -6.21 -3.98 -13.29
C GLY A 121 -5.63 -3.41 -11.99
N LYS A 122 -6.44 -3.20 -10.95
CA LYS A 122 -6.01 -2.67 -9.65
C LYS A 122 -5.26 -3.74 -8.86
N ILE A 123 -4.33 -3.29 -8.02
CA ILE A 123 -3.61 -4.19 -7.10
C ILE A 123 -4.23 -4.10 -5.73
N ILE A 124 -4.73 -5.24 -5.27
CA ILE A 124 -5.32 -5.42 -3.94
C ILE A 124 -4.31 -6.17 -3.09
N LEU A 125 -3.92 -5.57 -1.98
CA LEU A 125 -3.07 -6.16 -0.95
C LEU A 125 -3.96 -6.60 0.20
N ILE A 126 -3.95 -7.90 0.48
CA ILE A 126 -4.77 -8.53 1.52
C ILE A 126 -3.87 -8.84 2.71
N PRO A 127 -4.02 -8.14 3.85
CA PRO A 127 -3.33 -8.47 5.10
C PRO A 127 -3.43 -9.96 5.44
N GLN A 128 -2.29 -10.57 5.76
CA GLN A 128 -2.22 -11.94 6.27
C GLN A 128 -2.31 -11.88 7.81
N ARG A 129 -3.28 -12.57 8.39
CA ARG A 129 -3.49 -12.68 9.85
C ARG A 129 -3.20 -14.10 10.30
#